data_AF-A0A1C3E881-F1
#
_entry.id   AF-A0A1C3E881-F1
#
_cell.length_a   1.000
_cell.length_b   1.000
_cell.length_c   1.000
_cell.angle_alpha   90.00
_cell.angle_beta   90.00
_cell.angle_gamma   90.00
#
_symmetry.space_group_name_H-M   'P 1'
#
loop_
_entity.id
_entity.type
_entity.pdbx_description
1 polymer ?
#
loop_
_entity_poly.entity_id
_entity_poly.type
_entity_poly.pdbx_seq_one_letter_code
_entity_poly.pdbx_strand_id
1 'polypeptide(L)'
;MDQAMDITHQQKHVMAQVKKIKEFYSHLTHYLLVIGLLFVVNFVIGTEVNWAIYPALGWGVFIVSHAIRAFELFNFLGHDWEKKEVEKRLAKLQE
;
A
#
# COMPACT_ATOMS: atom_id res chain seq x y z
N MET A 1 14.09 -26.04 19.17
CA MET A 1 14.74 -25.41 17.99
C MET A 1 13.68 -24.88 17.03
N ASP A 2 12.63 -25.67 16.76
CA ASP A 2 11.51 -25.28 15.88
C ASP A 2 10.74 -24.04 16.35
N GLN A 3 10.48 -23.93 17.66
CA GLN A 3 9.75 -22.78 18.22
C GLN A 3 10.51 -21.46 18.01
N ALA A 4 11.85 -21.45 18.12
CA ALA A 4 12.67 -20.25 17.92
C ALA A 4 12.78 -19.84 16.43
N MET A 5 12.72 -20.80 15.50
CA MET A 5 12.70 -20.52 14.06
C MET A 5 11.36 -19.92 13.61
N ASP A 6 10.24 -20.37 14.18
CA ASP A 6 8.91 -19.84 13.87
C ASP A 6 8.73 -18.38 14.33
N ILE A 7 9.17 -18.03 15.55
CA ILE A 7 9.10 -16.65 16.05
C ILE A 7 9.93 -15.71 15.16
N THR A 8 11.08 -16.17 14.68
CA THR A 8 11.95 -15.38 13.80
C THR A 8 11.30 -15.12 12.43
N HIS A 9 10.60 -16.10 11.86
CA HIS A 9 9.89 -15.94 10.60
C HIS A 9 8.70 -14.99 10.72
N GLN A 10 7.92 -15.13 11.79
CA GLN A 10 6.79 -14.23 12.10
C GLN A 10 7.27 -12.78 12.33
N GLN A 11 8.37 -12.59 13.08
CA GLN A 11 8.95 -11.26 13.30
C GLN A 11 9.40 -10.60 11.99
N LYS A 12 10.06 -11.35 11.10
CA LYS A 12 10.49 -10.82 9.78
C LYS A 12 9.29 -10.39 8.94
N HIS A 13 8.20 -11.15 8.96
CA HIS A 13 6.98 -10.80 8.23
C HIS A 13 6.34 -9.50 8.76
N VAL A 14 6.17 -9.39 10.09
CA VAL A 14 5.63 -8.18 10.72
C VAL A 14 6.53 -6.96 10.47
N MET A 15 7.85 -7.10 10.57
CA MET A 15 8.80 -6.01 10.27
C MET A 15 8.74 -5.58 8.81
N ALA A 16 8.57 -6.52 7.86
CA ALA A 16 8.41 -6.20 6.46
C ALA A 16 7.12 -5.41 6.19
N GLN A 17 6.01 -5.75 6.85
CA GLN A 17 4.76 -5.00 6.76
C GLN A 17 4.92 -3.56 7.29
N VAL A 18 5.51 -3.40 8.48
CA VAL A 18 5.77 -2.07 9.06
C VAL A 18 6.68 -1.23 8.15
N LYS A 19 7.67 -1.85 7.52
CA LYS A 19 8.55 -1.16 6.57
C LYS A 19 7.80 -0.65 5.34
N LYS A 20 6.93 -1.47 4.74
CA LYS A 20 6.08 -1.06 3.60
C LYS A 20 5.17 0.12 3.97
N ILE A 21 4.55 0.07 5.14
CA ILE A 21 3.70 1.16 5.65
C ILE A 21 4.52 2.45 5.82
N LYS A 22 5.73 2.36 6.41
CA LYS A 22 6.62 3.51 6.59
C LYS A 22 7.05 4.10 5.24
N GLU A 23 7.39 3.27 4.26
CA GLU A 23 7.73 3.70 2.90
C GLU A 23 6.55 4.41 2.23
N PHE A 24 5.33 3.87 2.37
CA PHE A 24 4.11 4.54 1.90
C PHE A 24 3.93 5.93 2.50
N TYR A 25 4.08 6.09 3.82
CA TYR A 25 3.96 7.41 4.47
C TYR A 25 5.01 8.41 3.98
N SER A 26 6.23 7.94 3.69
CA SER A 26 7.27 8.78 3.08
C SER A 26 6.82 9.30 1.72
N HIS A 27 6.33 8.41 0.84
CA HIS A 27 5.84 8.80 -0.49
C HIS A 27 4.60 9.70 -0.43
N LEU A 28 3.66 9.41 0.47
CA LEU A 28 2.47 10.23 0.69
C LEU A 28 2.83 11.64 1.16
N THR A 29 3.79 11.76 2.08
CA THR A 29 4.24 13.07 2.59
C THR A 29 4.85 13.90 1.47
N HIS A 30 5.76 13.32 0.68
CA HIS A 30 6.35 14.01 -0.48
C HIS A 30 5.28 14.41 -1.49
N TYR A 31 4.30 13.55 -1.76
CA TYR A 31 3.19 13.86 -2.64
C TYR A 31 2.39 15.07 -2.15
N LEU A 32 1.98 15.09 -0.87
CA LEU A 32 1.22 16.20 -0.30
C LEU A 32 2.02 17.50 -0.30
N LEU A 33 3.32 17.45 -0.01
CA LEU A 33 4.19 18.63 -0.04
C LEU A 33 4.32 19.21 -1.46
N VAL A 34 4.58 18.35 -2.45
CA VAL A 34 4.74 18.79 -3.84
C VAL A 34 3.42 19.31 -4.41
N ILE A 35 2.32 18.58 -4.26
CA ILE A 35 1.01 19.02 -4.75
C ILE A 35 0.56 20.28 -4.02
N GLY A 36 0.71 20.35 -2.70
CA GLY A 36 0.40 21.56 -1.92
C GLY A 36 1.19 22.77 -2.41
N LEU A 37 2.50 22.62 -2.64
CA LEU A 37 3.33 23.68 -3.22
C LEU A 37 2.85 24.10 -4.61
N LEU A 38 2.51 23.16 -5.48
CA LEU A 38 2.01 23.45 -6.83
C LEU A 38 0.68 24.21 -6.80
N PHE A 39 -0.22 23.87 -5.86
CA PHE A 39 -1.46 24.62 -5.65
C PHE A 39 -1.21 26.04 -5.12
N VAL A 40 -0.26 26.21 -4.20
CA VAL A 40 0.15 27.54 -3.73
C VAL A 40 0.73 28.37 -4.88
N VAL A 41 1.60 27.78 -5.69
CA VAL A 41 2.18 28.44 -6.87
C VAL A 41 1.08 28.83 -7.87
N ASN A 42 0.12 27.94 -8.13
CA ASN A 42 -1.00 28.22 -9.02
C ASN A 42 -1.83 29.43 -8.51
N PHE A 43 -2.11 29.46 -7.20
CA PHE A 43 -2.84 30.57 -6.57
C PHE A 43 -2.07 31.90 -6.62
N VAL A 44 -0.75 31.86 -6.35
CA VAL A 44 0.11 33.06 -6.35
C VAL A 44 0.31 33.63 -7.75
N ILE A 45 0.47 32.77 -8.76
CA ILE A 45 0.63 33.20 -10.16
C ILE A 45 -0.69 33.75 -10.72
N GLY A 46 -1.84 33.41 -10.12
CA GLY A 46 -3.14 33.91 -10.58
C GLY A 46 -3.54 33.33 -11.93
N THR A 47 -3.12 32.10 -12.25
CA THR A 47 -3.57 31.42 -13.47
C THR A 47 -5.07 31.11 -13.36
N GLU A 48 -5.85 31.47 -14.37
CA GLU A 48 -7.28 31.10 -14.42
C GLU A 48 -7.49 29.57 -14.52
N VAL A 49 -6.45 28.85 -14.96
CA VAL A 49 -6.44 27.40 -15.06
C VAL A 49 -5.65 26.78 -13.91
N ASN A 50 -6.32 25.93 -13.13
CA ASN A 50 -5.73 25.14 -12.04
C ASN A 50 -4.86 24.00 -12.58
N TRP A 51 -3.75 24.31 -13.24
CA TRP A 51 -2.86 23.33 -13.87
C TRP A 51 -2.24 22.34 -12.87
N ALA A 52 -2.21 22.67 -11.58
CA ALA A 52 -1.78 21.78 -10.50
C ALA A 52 -2.65 20.51 -10.36
N ILE A 53 -3.86 20.50 -10.94
CA ILE A 53 -4.74 19.33 -10.89
C ILE A 53 -4.23 18.16 -11.74
N TYR A 54 -3.55 18.44 -12.86
CA TYR A 54 -3.02 17.39 -13.74
C TYR A 54 -1.93 16.54 -13.07
N PRO A 55 -0.87 17.12 -12.46
CA PRO A 55 0.09 16.32 -11.70
C PRO A 55 -0.53 15.68 -10.46
N ALA A 56 -1.50 16.32 -9.80
CA ALA A 56 -2.21 15.73 -8.67
C ALA A 56 -2.97 14.46 -9.08
N LEU A 57 -3.71 14.49 -10.18
CA LEU A 57 -4.44 13.31 -10.67
C LEU A 57 -3.48 12.23 -11.17
N GLY A 58 -2.44 12.59 -11.92
CA GLY A 58 -1.46 11.63 -12.45
C GLY A 58 -0.70 10.88 -11.34
N TRP A 59 -0.13 11.61 -10.37
CA TRP A 59 0.59 11.00 -9.25
C TRP A 59 -0.34 10.43 -8.18
N GLY A 60 -1.56 10.95 -8.04
CA GLY A 60 -2.55 10.44 -7.10
C GLY A 60 -2.87 8.97 -7.34
N VAL A 61 -2.97 8.55 -8.60
CA VAL A 61 -3.19 7.13 -8.97
C VAL A 61 -2.03 6.25 -8.50
N PHE A 62 -0.79 6.74 -8.59
CA PHE A 62 0.39 6.01 -8.12
C PHE A 62 0.38 5.85 -6.59
N ILE A 63 0.03 6.90 -5.85
CA ILE A 63 -0.09 6.85 -4.38
C ILE A 63 -1.20 5.90 -3.94
N VAL A 64 -2.37 5.93 -4.59
CA VAL A 64 -3.47 5.00 -4.28
C VAL A 64 -3.05 3.55 -4.52
N SER A 65 -2.36 3.28 -5.63
CA SER A 65 -1.82 1.94 -5.92
C SER A 65 -0.81 1.49 -4.86
N HIS A 66 0.03 2.39 -4.36
CA HIS A 66 0.99 2.09 -3.30
C HIS A 66 0.29 1.86 -1.94
N ALA A 67 -0.76 2.63 -1.63
CA ALA A 67 -1.58 2.47 -0.44
C ALA A 67 -2.24 1.09 -0.39
N ILE A 68 -2.83 0.68 -1.51
CA ILE A 68 -3.43 -0.65 -1.68
C ILE A 68 -2.45 -1.77 -1.33
N ARG A 69 -1.19 -1.66 -1.76
CA ARG A 69 -0.15 -2.67 -1.51
C ARG A 69 0.42 -2.60 -0.09
N ALA A 70 0.53 -1.41 0.48
CA ALA A 70 1.09 -1.20 1.81
C ALA A 70 0.13 -1.60 2.94
N PHE A 71 -1.17 -1.36 2.74
CA PHE A 71 -2.22 -1.73 3.70
C PHE A 71 -2.88 -3.07 3.38
N GLU A 72 -2.42 -3.75 2.32
CA GLU A 72 -3.00 -5.00 1.83
C GLU A 72 -4.53 -4.93 1.69
N LEU A 73 -5.06 -3.77 1.29
CA LEU A 73 -6.51 -3.50 1.21
C LEU A 73 -7.24 -4.45 0.24
N PHE A 74 -6.51 -4.99 -0.74
CA PHE A 74 -6.98 -6.03 -1.66
C PHE A 74 -6.55 -7.45 -1.26
N ASN A 75 -6.41 -7.75 0.05
CA ASN A 75 -6.24 -9.12 0.56
C ASN A 75 -7.49 -10.02 0.40
N PHE A 76 -8.45 -9.66 -0.46
CA PHE A 76 -9.56 -10.54 -0.84
C PHE A 76 -9.07 -11.88 -1.43
N LEU A 77 -7.87 -11.88 -2.03
CA LEU A 77 -7.13 -13.06 -2.50
C LEU A 77 -5.85 -13.29 -1.67
N GLY A 78 -5.84 -12.82 -0.42
CA GLY A 78 -4.70 -12.94 0.48
C GLY A 78 -4.49 -14.37 0.96
N HIS A 79 -3.40 -14.57 1.69
CA HIS A 79 -2.95 -15.87 2.21
C HIS A 79 -4.05 -16.67 2.93
N ASP A 80 -4.99 -16.01 3.59
CA ASP A 80 -6.13 -16.65 4.26
C ASP A 80 -7.17 -17.21 3.29
N TRP A 81 -7.41 -16.55 2.15
CA TRP A 81 -8.29 -17.09 1.10
C TRP A 81 -7.62 -18.29 0.43
N GLU A 82 -6.33 -18.18 0.10
CA GLU A 82 -5.57 -19.31 -0.45
C GLU A 82 -5.56 -20.50 0.50
N LYS A 83 -5.29 -20.28 1.79
CA LYS A 83 -5.35 -21.35 2.81
C LYS A 83 -6.71 -22.02 2.85
N LYS A 84 -7.80 -21.24 2.91
CA LYS A 84 -9.17 -21.77 2.94
C LYS A 84 -9.49 -22.60 1.71
N GLU A 85 -9.05 -22.16 0.52
CA GLU A 85 -9.33 -22.90 -0.71
C GLU A 85 -8.48 -24.18 -0.81
N VAL A 86 -7.23 -24.17 -0.35
CA VAL A 86 -6.38 -25.36 -0.25
C VAL A 86 -6.96 -26.38 0.73
N GLU A 87 -7.34 -25.95 1.94
CA GLU A 87 -7.99 -26.81 2.94
C GLU A 87 -9.28 -27.44 2.41
N LYS A 88 -10.10 -26.65 1.71
CA LYS A 88 -11.35 -27.13 1.11
C LYS A 88 -11.11 -28.19 0.03
N ARG A 89 -10.04 -28.07 -0.75
CA ARG A 89 -9.68 -29.07 -1.77
C ARG A 89 -9.05 -30.33 -1.18
N LEU A 90 -8.23 -30.18 -0.13
CA LEU A 90 -7.66 -31.33 0.58
C LEU A 90 -8.75 -32.16 1.28
N ALA A 91 -9.71 -31.51 1.95
CA ALA A 91 -10.82 -32.21 2.59
C ALA A 91 -11.63 -33.06 1.59
N LYS A 92 -11.88 -32.53 0.38
CA LYS A 92 -12.57 -33.27 -0.69
C LYS A 92 -11.79 -34.45 -1.28
N LEU A 93 -10.47 -34.50 -1.10
CA LEU A 93 -9.64 -35.61 -1.58
C LEU A 93 -9.53 -36.74 -0.53
N GLN A 94 -9.95 -36.48 0.71
CA GLN A 94 -9.93 -37.44 1.82
C GLN A 94 -11.30 -38.08 2.10
N GLU A 95 -12.37 -37.63 1.42
CA GLU A 95 -13.66 -38.33 1.26
C GLU A 95 -13.62 -39.28 0.07
#